data_AF-A0A9W9FMP5-F1
#
_entry.id   AF-A0A9W9FMP5-F1
#
_cell.length_a   1.000
_cell.length_b   1.000
_cell.length_c   1.000
_cell.angle_alpha   90.00
_cell.angle_beta   90.00
_cell.angle_gamma   90.00
#
_symmetry.space_group_name_H-M   'P 1'
#
loop_
_entity.id
_entity.type
_entity.pdbx_description
1 polymer ?
#
loop_
_entity_poly.entity_id
_entity_poly.type
_entity_poly.pdbx_seq_one_letter_code
_entity_poly.pdbx_strand_id
1 'polypeptide(L)'
;MSNVEKRSPNATNALAPAEKRQDVQFFCSEATGILSGFFPSDCWDRFLSQLTHQHPTIRHAAAAVGAAYEQYALRAPGEKTTENFALQQYSKAIQSFREQIQNPHDQNIDLILITCALFTCLEVLHSNSNRAMDHVEGGVQILLSRLKCASIQPPK
;
A
#
# COMPACT_ATOMS: atom_id res chain seq x y z
N MET A 1 -21.79 44.42 -25.83
CA MET A 1 -21.77 44.67 -24.38
C MET A 1 -22.42 43.47 -23.69
N SER A 2 -21.63 42.43 -23.44
CA SER A 2 -22.06 41.16 -22.86
C SER A 2 -21.90 41.22 -21.34
N ASN A 3 -23.02 41.02 -20.64
CA ASN A 3 -23.08 41.05 -19.19
C ASN A 3 -22.53 39.75 -18.59
N VAL A 4 -21.70 39.89 -17.56
CA VAL A 4 -20.95 38.84 -16.89
C VAL A 4 -21.84 38.17 -15.84
N GLU A 5 -22.25 36.93 -16.09
CA GLU A 5 -22.85 36.07 -15.08
C GLU A 5 -21.76 35.67 -14.08
N LYS A 6 -21.88 36.18 -12.85
CA LYS A 6 -21.01 35.86 -11.71
C LYS A 6 -21.12 34.37 -11.39
N ARG A 7 -20.08 33.60 -11.71
CA ARG A 7 -19.90 32.23 -11.20
C ARG A 7 -19.34 32.31 -9.78
N SER A 8 -20.21 32.02 -8.81
CA SER A 8 -19.86 31.90 -7.39
C SER A 8 -18.84 30.78 -7.17
N PRO A 9 -17.72 30.99 -6.46
CA PRO A 9 -16.80 29.93 -6.08
C PRO A 9 -17.10 29.49 -4.66
N ASN A 10 -18.01 28.53 -4.47
CA ASN A 10 -18.01 27.75 -3.25
C ASN A 10 -18.74 26.41 -3.43
N ALA A 11 -17.98 25.39 -3.80
CA ALA A 11 -18.31 24.02 -3.52
C ALA A 11 -16.97 23.30 -3.33
N THR A 12 -16.54 23.25 -2.08
CA THR A 12 -15.58 22.28 -1.58
C THR A 12 -16.18 20.90 -1.87
N ASN A 13 -15.98 20.42 -3.09
CA ASN A 13 -16.43 19.09 -3.50
C ASN A 13 -15.66 18.09 -2.65
N ALA A 14 -16.34 17.56 -1.64
CA ALA A 14 -16.00 16.27 -1.08
C ALA A 14 -15.99 15.29 -2.26
N LEU A 15 -14.80 14.94 -2.76
CA LEU A 15 -14.62 13.92 -3.80
C LEU A 15 -15.50 12.73 -3.47
N ALA A 16 -16.32 12.33 -4.45
CA ALA A 16 -17.33 11.31 -4.25
C ALA A 16 -16.66 9.99 -3.79
N PRO A 17 -17.33 9.16 -2.98
CA PRO A 17 -16.79 7.85 -2.58
C PRO A 17 -16.42 6.95 -3.77
N ALA A 18 -17.03 7.18 -4.95
CA ALA A 18 -16.76 6.45 -6.18
C ALA A 18 -15.44 6.87 -6.85
N GLU A 19 -15.15 8.18 -6.93
CA GLU A 19 -13.89 8.72 -7.45
C GLU A 19 -12.71 8.20 -6.61
N LYS A 20 -12.83 8.26 -5.27
CA LYS A 20 -11.82 7.70 -4.35
C LYS A 20 -11.60 6.19 -4.48
N ARG A 21 -12.62 5.43 -4.93
CA ARG A 21 -12.50 3.97 -5.14
C ARG A 21 -11.82 3.66 -6.48
N GLN A 22 -12.11 4.44 -7.51
CA GLN A 22 -11.46 4.31 -8.81
C GLN A 22 -9.97 4.62 -8.71
N ASP A 23 -9.59 5.67 -7.98
CA ASP A 23 -8.17 6.02 -7.74
C ASP A 23 -7.41 4.90 -7.03
N VAL A 24 -8.00 4.32 -5.97
CA VAL A 24 -7.39 3.18 -5.24
C VAL A 24 -7.21 1.98 -6.16
N GLN A 25 -8.20 1.65 -6.98
CA GLN A 25 -8.10 0.52 -7.90
C GLN A 25 -7.04 0.74 -8.98
N PHE A 26 -6.99 1.96 -9.53
CA PHE A 26 -5.98 2.36 -10.50
C PHE A 26 -4.56 2.17 -9.94
N PHE A 27 -4.26 2.75 -8.78
CA PHE A 27 -2.93 2.65 -8.18
C PHE A 27 -2.58 1.24 -7.68
N CYS A 28 -3.58 0.42 -7.29
CA CYS A 28 -3.34 -0.99 -7.01
C CYS A 28 -2.90 -1.75 -8.27
N SER A 29 -3.51 -1.46 -9.42
CA SER A 29 -3.13 -2.05 -10.70
C SER A 29 -1.72 -1.62 -11.12
N GLU A 30 -1.38 -0.35 -10.93
CA GLU A 30 -0.02 0.14 -11.20
C GLU A 30 1.01 -0.54 -10.31
N ALA A 31 0.77 -0.58 -8.99
CA ALA A 31 1.67 -1.25 -8.04
C ALA A 31 1.90 -2.73 -8.41
N THR A 32 0.85 -3.40 -8.88
CA THR A 32 0.94 -4.80 -9.31
C THR A 32 1.85 -4.97 -10.52
N GLY A 33 1.72 -4.13 -11.54
CA GLY A 33 2.59 -4.13 -12.72
C GLY A 33 4.05 -3.77 -12.41
N ILE A 34 4.26 -2.82 -11.50
CA ILE A 34 5.60 -2.43 -11.05
C ILE A 34 6.28 -3.60 -10.33
N LEU A 35 5.58 -4.21 -9.37
CA LEU A 35 6.12 -5.30 -8.56
C LEU A 35 6.33 -6.59 -9.35
N SER A 36 5.48 -6.89 -10.33
CA SER A 36 5.70 -8.04 -11.24
C SER A 36 6.94 -7.85 -12.11
N GLY A 37 7.31 -6.61 -12.45
CA GLY A 37 8.58 -6.29 -13.11
C GLY A 37 9.82 -6.54 -12.23
N PHE A 38 9.73 -6.30 -10.92
CA PHE A 38 10.82 -6.56 -9.97
C PHE A 38 10.92 -8.02 -9.52
N PHE A 39 9.78 -8.70 -9.45
CA PHE A 39 9.66 -10.07 -8.97
C PHE A 39 8.90 -10.92 -10.00
N PRO A 40 9.53 -11.30 -11.12
CA PRO A 40 8.90 -12.02 -12.22
C PRO A 40 8.44 -13.41 -11.76
N SER A 41 7.22 -13.48 -11.26
CA SER A 41 6.51 -14.68 -10.86
C SER A 41 5.03 -14.42 -11.03
N ASP A 42 4.26 -15.45 -11.44
CA ASP A 42 2.79 -15.39 -11.51
C ASP A 42 2.13 -15.04 -10.16
N CYS A 43 2.93 -15.08 -9.09
CA CYS A 43 2.58 -14.58 -7.78
C CYS A 43 2.11 -13.13 -7.88
N TRP A 44 2.95 -12.15 -8.21
CA TRP A 44 2.55 -10.75 -7.98
C TRP A 44 1.38 -10.29 -8.84
N ASP A 45 1.32 -10.67 -10.11
CA ASP A 45 0.29 -10.17 -11.03
C ASP A 45 -1.12 -10.67 -10.66
N ARG A 46 -1.26 -11.96 -10.31
CA ARG A 46 -2.54 -12.56 -9.94
C ARG A 46 -2.80 -12.55 -8.43
N PHE A 47 -1.79 -12.86 -7.62
CA PHE A 47 -1.91 -12.95 -6.17
C PHE A 47 -2.08 -11.57 -5.54
N LEU A 48 -1.24 -10.58 -5.88
CA LEU A 48 -1.39 -9.24 -5.29
C LEU A 48 -2.74 -8.63 -5.66
N SER A 49 -3.15 -8.77 -6.92
CA SER A 49 -4.47 -8.34 -7.38
C SER A 49 -5.59 -8.93 -6.50
N GLN A 50 -5.63 -10.26 -6.32
CA GLN A 50 -6.60 -10.92 -5.44
C GLN A 50 -6.55 -10.42 -3.99
N LEU A 51 -5.34 -10.25 -3.46
CA LEU A 51 -5.13 -9.79 -2.08
C LEU A 51 -5.59 -8.34 -1.86
N THR A 52 -5.43 -7.44 -2.84
CA THR A 52 -5.97 -6.07 -2.74
C THR A 52 -7.50 -6.05 -2.71
N HIS A 53 -8.17 -7.04 -3.29
CA HIS A 53 -9.62 -7.16 -3.17
C HIS A 53 -10.04 -7.65 -1.79
N GLN A 54 -9.36 -8.67 -1.28
CA GLN A 54 -9.70 -9.38 -0.04
C GLN A 54 -9.25 -8.65 1.23
N HIS A 55 -8.09 -8.00 1.21
CA HIS A 55 -7.45 -7.48 2.41
C HIS A 55 -7.27 -5.95 2.34
N PRO A 56 -7.97 -5.19 3.21
CA PRO A 56 -7.90 -3.73 3.21
C PRO A 56 -6.48 -3.20 3.47
N THR A 57 -5.71 -3.85 4.35
CA THR A 57 -4.30 -3.52 4.61
C THR A 57 -3.48 -3.50 3.32
N ILE A 58 -3.56 -4.59 2.54
CA ILE A 58 -2.81 -4.76 1.28
C ILE A 58 -3.28 -3.76 0.23
N ARG A 59 -4.58 -3.54 0.12
CA ARG A 59 -5.16 -2.56 -0.80
C ARG A 59 -4.64 -1.15 -0.57
N HIS A 60 -4.63 -0.71 0.69
CA HIS A 60 -4.16 0.62 1.05
C HIS A 60 -2.63 0.74 0.85
N ALA A 61 -1.86 -0.29 1.19
CA ALA A 61 -0.42 -0.30 0.98
C ALA A 61 -0.06 -0.27 -0.52
N ALA A 62 -0.73 -1.09 -1.34
CA ALA A 62 -0.50 -1.13 -2.79
C ALA A 62 -0.89 0.19 -3.46
N ALA A 63 -2.04 0.77 -3.12
CA ALA A 63 -2.43 2.07 -3.64
C ALA A 63 -1.45 3.20 -3.26
N ALA A 64 -0.87 3.16 -2.06
CA ALA A 64 0.17 4.10 -1.65
C ALA A 64 1.45 3.94 -2.51
N VAL A 65 1.88 2.70 -2.76
CA VAL A 65 3.05 2.40 -3.61
C VAL A 65 2.83 2.88 -5.03
N GLY A 66 1.68 2.60 -5.64
CA GLY A 66 1.36 3.04 -7.01
C GLY A 66 1.43 4.56 -7.14
N ALA A 67 0.76 5.28 -6.23
CA ALA A 67 0.76 6.74 -6.24
C ALA A 67 2.14 7.35 -5.99
N ALA A 68 2.93 6.79 -5.07
CA ALA A 68 4.29 7.26 -4.82
C ALA A 68 5.24 6.96 -6.01
N TYR A 69 5.06 5.81 -6.67
CA TYR A 69 5.87 5.44 -7.83
C TYR A 69 5.56 6.33 -9.03
N GLU A 70 4.30 6.65 -9.30
CA GLU A 70 3.92 7.58 -10.38
C GLU A 70 4.68 8.91 -10.25
N GLN A 71 4.72 9.47 -9.03
CA GLN A 71 5.47 10.69 -8.74
C GLN A 71 6.98 10.54 -8.98
N TYR A 72 7.54 9.44 -8.49
CA TYR A 72 8.96 9.13 -8.66
C TYR A 72 9.34 8.97 -10.14
N ALA A 73 8.53 8.22 -10.90
CA ALA A 73 8.77 7.88 -12.29
C ALA A 73 8.58 9.08 -13.24
N LEU A 74 7.53 9.88 -13.01
CA LEU A 74 7.26 11.06 -13.84
C LEU A 74 8.18 12.25 -13.53
N ARG A 75 8.92 12.22 -12.42
CA ARG A 75 9.82 13.31 -11.96
C ARG A 75 9.16 14.70 -11.99
N ALA A 76 7.84 14.76 -11.93
CA ALA A 76 7.10 16.01 -11.84
C ALA A 76 7.18 16.50 -10.37
N PRO A 77 7.35 17.81 -10.11
CA PRO A 77 7.09 18.35 -8.78
C PRO A 77 5.66 17.94 -8.43
N GLY A 78 5.54 17.04 -7.45
CA GLY A 78 4.33 16.25 -7.24
C GLY A 78 3.09 17.12 -7.26
N GLU A 79 2.07 16.72 -8.02
CA GLU A 79 0.75 17.24 -7.74
C GLU A 79 0.45 16.91 -6.28
N LYS A 80 0.31 17.95 -5.45
CA LYS A 80 0.08 17.81 -4.00
C LYS A 80 -1.08 16.87 -3.69
N THR A 81 -2.01 16.71 -4.63
CA THR A 81 -3.13 15.77 -4.60
C THR A 81 -2.67 14.32 -4.53
N THR A 82 -1.77 13.87 -5.41
CA THR A 82 -1.25 12.48 -5.44
C THR A 82 -0.38 12.19 -4.22
N GLU A 83 0.39 13.16 -3.73
CA GLU A 83 1.24 12.99 -2.53
C GLU A 83 0.36 12.81 -1.29
N ASN A 84 -0.65 13.67 -1.14
CA ASN A 84 -1.64 13.56 -0.09
C ASN A 84 -2.41 12.24 -0.18
N PHE A 85 -2.73 11.76 -1.39
CA PHE A 85 -3.35 10.47 -1.58
C PHE A 85 -2.45 9.33 -1.10
N ALA A 86 -1.19 9.29 -1.54
CA ALA A 86 -0.22 8.27 -1.12
C ALA A 86 -0.07 8.23 0.41
N LEU A 87 0.09 9.38 1.05
CA LEU A 87 0.20 9.48 2.51
C LEU A 87 -1.08 9.03 3.24
N GLN A 88 -2.26 9.37 2.71
CA GLN A 88 -3.54 8.93 3.27
C GLN A 88 -3.69 7.41 3.18
N GLN A 89 -3.36 6.81 2.04
CA GLN A 89 -3.43 5.36 1.87
C GLN A 89 -2.40 4.66 2.75
N TYR A 90 -1.17 5.19 2.85
CA TYR A 90 -0.16 4.65 3.75
C TYR A 90 -0.61 4.67 5.21
N SER A 91 -1.16 5.79 5.67
CA SER A 91 -1.67 5.92 7.04
C SER A 91 -2.77 4.90 7.35
N LYS A 92 -3.71 4.70 6.41
CA LYS A 92 -4.75 3.66 6.53
C LYS A 92 -4.16 2.26 6.58
N ALA A 93 -3.15 1.99 5.75
CA ALA A 93 -2.47 0.70 5.75
C ALA A 93 -1.77 0.42 7.08
N ILE A 94 -1.07 1.40 7.66
CA ILE A 94 -0.42 1.25 8.99
C ILE A 94 -1.47 0.95 10.06
N GLN A 95 -2.58 1.68 10.07
CA GLN A 95 -3.65 1.47 11.05
C GLN A 95 -4.22 0.05 10.94
N SER A 96 -4.65 -0.35 9.73
CA SER A 96 -5.19 -1.68 9.45
C SER A 96 -4.19 -2.79 9.78
N PHE A 97 -2.91 -2.58 9.47
CA PHE A 97 -1.84 -3.52 9.79
C PHE A 97 -1.65 -3.69 11.30
N ARG A 98 -1.67 -2.60 12.07
CA ARG A 98 -1.58 -2.62 13.53
C ARG A 98 -2.72 -3.40 14.17
N GLU A 99 -3.94 -3.19 13.68
CA GLU A 99 -5.13 -3.93 14.14
C GLU A 99 -4.98 -5.43 13.83
N GLN A 100 -4.49 -5.78 12.64
CA GLN A 100 -4.25 -7.16 12.22
C GLN A 100 -3.19 -7.88 13.07
N ILE A 101 -2.06 -7.24 13.37
CA ILE A 101 -1.00 -7.88 14.19
C ILE A 101 -1.39 -8.00 15.67
N GLN A 102 -2.26 -7.11 16.18
CA GLN A 102 -2.73 -7.14 17.55
C GLN A 102 -3.83 -8.19 17.79
N ASN A 103 -4.52 -8.63 16.73
CA ASN A 103 -5.54 -9.67 16.82
C ASN A 103 -4.92 -11.06 16.60
N PRO A 104 -4.81 -11.93 17.63
CA PRO A 104 -4.17 -13.25 17.50
C PRO A 104 -4.86 -14.18 16.51
N HIS A 105 -6.15 -13.96 16.23
CA HIS A 105 -6.93 -14.77 15.30
C HIS A 105 -6.78 -14.34 13.82
N ASP A 106 -6.20 -13.18 13.54
CA ASP A 106 -6.10 -12.61 12.18
C ASP A 106 -4.63 -12.47 11.69
N GLN A 107 -3.70 -13.11 12.40
CA GLN A 107 -2.28 -13.13 12.05
C GLN A 107 -1.96 -14.09 10.89
N ASN A 108 -2.48 -13.78 9.69
CA ASN A 108 -1.99 -14.42 8.48
C ASN A 108 -0.59 -13.88 8.15
N ILE A 109 0.42 -14.75 8.27
CA ILE A 109 1.84 -14.42 8.12
C ILE A 109 2.14 -13.95 6.70
N ASP A 110 1.53 -14.56 5.69
CA ASP A 110 1.77 -14.19 4.29
C ASP A 110 1.34 -12.75 4.04
N LEU A 111 0.17 -12.35 4.56
CA LEU A 111 -0.31 -10.98 4.49
C LEU A 111 0.61 -10.00 5.21
N ILE A 112 1.16 -10.42 6.36
CA ILE A 112 2.07 -9.59 7.14
C ILE A 112 3.35 -9.33 6.33
N LEU A 113 3.93 -10.37 5.75
CA LEU A 113 5.15 -10.26 4.95
C LEU A 113 4.95 -9.44 3.68
N ILE A 114 3.82 -9.61 2.99
CA ILE A 114 3.48 -8.82 1.82
C ILE A 114 3.30 -7.35 2.22
N THR A 115 2.65 -7.07 3.35
CA THR A 115 2.52 -5.70 3.86
C THR A 115 3.88 -5.09 4.18
N CYS A 116 4.78 -5.84 4.84
CA CYS A 116 6.17 -5.41 5.09
C CYS A 116 6.93 -5.11 3.79
N ALA A 117 6.77 -5.93 2.76
CA ALA A 117 7.39 -5.70 1.45
C ALA A 117 6.87 -4.41 0.79
N LEU A 118 5.55 -4.18 0.83
CA LEU A 118 4.93 -2.96 0.29
C LEU A 118 5.39 -1.69 1.04
N PHE A 119 5.47 -1.74 2.36
CA PHE A 119 6.02 -0.63 3.16
C PHE A 119 7.50 -0.38 2.86
N THR A 120 8.29 -1.43 2.67
CA THR A 120 9.69 -1.31 2.26
C THR A 120 9.80 -0.58 0.91
N CYS A 121 8.98 -0.95 -0.07
CA CYS A 121 8.93 -0.27 -1.37
C CYS A 121 8.60 1.23 -1.22
N LEU A 122 7.63 1.55 -0.37
CA LEU A 122 7.22 2.94 -0.14
C LEU A 122 8.31 3.77 0.55
N GLU A 123 9.01 3.22 1.54
CA GLU A 123 10.14 3.92 2.19
C GLU A 123 11.33 4.09 1.24
N VAL A 124 11.60 3.12 0.35
CA VAL A 124 12.62 3.25 -0.70
C VAL A 124 12.26 4.38 -1.68
N LEU A 125 11.00 4.48 -2.10
CA LEU A 125 10.53 5.57 -2.97
C LEU A 125 10.68 6.95 -2.30
N HIS A 126 10.52 7.03 -0.98
CA HIS A 126 10.77 8.23 -0.19
C HIS A 126 12.25 8.44 0.21
N SER A 127 13.18 7.60 -0.24
CA SER A 127 14.60 7.64 0.15
C SER A 127 14.86 7.46 1.65
N ASN A 128 13.94 6.82 2.38
CA ASN A 128 14.01 6.56 3.82
C ASN A 128 14.60 5.18 4.13
N SER A 129 15.89 4.99 3.83
CA SER A 129 16.56 3.68 3.96
C SER A 129 16.49 3.07 5.37
N ASN A 130 16.51 3.89 6.43
CA ASN A 130 16.40 3.40 7.82
C ASN A 130 15.05 2.73 8.08
N ARG A 131 13.94 3.37 7.67
CA ARG A 131 12.60 2.83 7.87
C ARG A 131 12.34 1.61 6.98
N ALA A 132 12.91 1.60 5.77
CA ALA A 132 12.90 0.42 4.92
C ALA A 132 13.56 -0.78 5.62
N MET A 133 14.71 -0.57 6.29
CA MET A 133 15.39 -1.60 7.05
C MET A 133 14.57 -2.10 8.24
N ASP A 134 13.90 -1.19 8.97
CA ASP A 134 13.01 -1.56 10.08
C ASP A 134 11.89 -2.52 9.62
N HIS A 135 11.30 -2.29 8.45
CA HIS A 135 10.27 -3.16 7.89
C HIS A 135 10.81 -4.53 7.48
N VAL A 136 12.02 -4.58 6.89
CA VAL A 136 12.69 -5.83 6.54
C VAL A 136 13.03 -6.62 7.79
N GLU A 137 13.64 -5.99 8.80
CA GLU A 137 14.01 -6.65 10.06
C GLU A 137 12.76 -7.18 10.77
N GLY A 138 11.70 -6.38 10.88
CA GLY A 138 10.42 -6.82 11.43
C GLY A 138 9.86 -8.05 10.72
N GLY A 139 9.88 -8.07 9.38
CA GLY A 139 9.45 -9.22 8.57
C GLY A 139 10.29 -10.46 8.83
N VAL A 140 11.61 -10.33 8.89
CA VAL A 140 12.54 -11.43 9.17
C VAL A 140 12.32 -11.99 10.58
N GLN A 141 12.15 -11.14 11.59
CA GLN A 141 11.89 -11.61 12.96
C GLN A 141 10.61 -12.42 13.09
N ILE A 142 9.57 -12.05 12.33
CA ILE A 142 8.31 -12.80 12.27
C ILE A 142 8.53 -14.18 11.65
N LEU A 143 9.27 -14.27 10.54
CA LEU A 143 9.64 -15.55 9.91
C LEU A 143 10.43 -16.44 10.88
N LEU A 144 11.47 -15.89 11.51
CA LEU A 144 12.32 -16.64 12.44
C LEU A 144 11.54 -17.15 13.66
N SER A 145 10.63 -16.35 14.21
CA SER A 145 9.77 -16.75 15.32
C SER A 145 8.88 -17.96 14.95
N ARG A 146 8.43 -18.02 13.70
CA ARG A 146 7.57 -19.10 13.20
C ARG A 146 8.35 -20.38 12.88
N LEU A 147 9.55 -20.27 12.30
CA LEU A 147 10.42 -21.42 12.07
C LEU A 147 10.82 -22.09 13.39
N LYS A 148 11.06 -21.29 14.44
CA LYS A 148 11.32 -21.80 15.79
C LYS A 148 10.10 -22.56 16.36
N CYS A 149 8.90 -22.00 16.27
CA CYS A 149 7.68 -22.70 16.73
C CYS A 149 7.40 -24.00 15.94
N ALA A 150 7.63 -24.02 14.63
CA ALA A 150 7.46 -25.21 13.79
C ALA A 150 8.45 -26.33 14.18
N SER A 151 9.67 -25.98 14.58
CA SER A 151 10.68 -26.95 15.05
C SER A 151 10.42 -27.54 16.44
N ILE A 152 9.43 -27.02 17.19
CA ILE A 152 9.10 -27.44 18.57
C ILE A 152 7.86 -28.36 18.62
N GLN A 153 7.11 -28.54 17.53
CA GLN A 153 5.98 -29.48 17.52
C GLN A 153 6.48 -30.93 17.33
N PRO A 154 6.22 -31.86 18.26
CA PRO A 154 6.56 -33.27 18.06
C PRO A 154 5.72 -33.86 16.91
N PRO A 155 6.27 -34.84 16.16
CA PRO A 155 5.53 -35.51 15.10
C PRO A 155 4.26 -36.16 15.69
N LYS A 156 3.14 -36.02 14.96
CA LYS A 156 1.89 -36.72 15.25
C LYS A 156 2.03 -38.21 15.10
#